data_AF-A0A842HH22-F1
#
_entry.id   AF-A0A842HH22-F1
#
_cell.length_a   1.000
_cell.length_b   1.000
_cell.length_c   1.000
_cell.angle_alpha   90.00
_cell.angle_beta   90.00
_cell.angle_gamma   90.00
#
_symmetry.space_group_name_H-M   'P 1'
#
loop_
_entity.id
_entity.type
_entity.pdbx_description
1 polymer ?
#
loop_
_entity_poly.entity_id
_entity_poly.type
_entity_poly.pdbx_seq_one_letter_code
_entity_poly.pdbx_strand_id
1 'polypeptide(L)'
;MTAEKHIEWEKRKIQIETRWEQLYELEKEWGKESIKYLMVTNSGGAITTLSFIGAANNIFYSWLIITSLLLFFIGIILSGCLVAYAYFSCAKLFKNWQNDVSEFFQGNISHEELQSNDQSLVSSGKTEKRLGLIGFACFILGGVAGLICLFLN
;
A
#
# COMPACT_ATOMS: atom_id res chain seq x y z
N MET A 1 27.13 36.25 9.10
CA MET A 1 26.09 35.77 8.17
C MET A 1 25.27 36.97 7.73
N THR A 2 25.08 37.19 6.43
CA THR A 2 24.25 38.32 5.93
C THR A 2 22.77 38.02 6.17
N ALA A 3 21.93 39.06 6.28
CA ALA A 3 20.49 38.90 6.48
C ALA A 3 19.83 38.02 5.40
N GLU A 4 20.31 38.12 4.15
CA GLU A 4 19.86 37.28 3.04
C GLU A 4 20.15 35.79 3.26
N LYS A 5 21.35 35.43 3.72
CA LYS A 5 21.72 34.03 4.01
C LYS A 5 20.89 33.45 5.16
N HIS A 6 20.51 34.28 6.14
CA HIS A 6 19.62 33.86 7.22
C HIS A 6 18.21 33.55 6.69
N ILE A 7 17.66 34.43 5.86
CA ILE A 7 16.32 34.23 5.27
C ILE A 7 16.29 32.97 4.40
N GLU A 8 17.34 32.75 3.61
CA GLU A 8 17.46 31.55 2.78
C GLU A 8 17.54 30.27 3.62
N TRP A 9 18.32 30.29 4.70
CA TRP A 9 18.40 29.18 5.65
C TRP A 9 17.05 28.82 6.26
N GLU A 10 16.30 29.82 6.75
CA GLU A 10 14.96 29.60 7.30
C GLU A 10 14.00 28.98 6.28
N LYS A 11 14.06 29.42 5.01
CA LYS A 11 13.25 28.83 3.94
C LYS A 11 13.57 27.35 3.72
N ARG A 12 14.85 26.98 3.68
CA ARG A 12 15.29 25.58 3.52
C ARG A 12 14.84 24.73 4.69
N LYS A 13 14.97 25.25 5.91
CA LYS A 13 14.53 24.56 7.13
C LYS A 13 13.03 24.28 7.11
N ILE A 14 12.21 25.28 6.77
CA ILE A 14 10.75 25.12 6.64
C ILE A 14 10.39 24.06 5.59
N GLN A 15 11.08 24.06 4.44
CA GLN A 15 10.89 23.04 3.41
C GLN A 15 11.20 21.63 3.94
N ILE A 16 12.30 21.50 4.69
CA ILE A 16 12.71 20.22 5.26
C ILE A 16 11.69 19.70 6.28
N GLU A 17 11.24 20.57 7.19
CA GLU A 17 10.24 20.25 8.21
C GLU A 17 8.89 19.87 7.57
N THR A 18 8.44 20.64 6.56
CA THR A 18 7.20 20.34 5.83
C THR A 18 7.27 18.97 5.15
N ARG A 19 8.39 18.66 4.48
CA ARG A 19 8.56 17.38 3.80
C ARG A 19 8.64 16.21 4.80
N TRP A 20 9.28 16.42 5.94
CA TRP A 20 9.33 15.46 7.03
C TRP A 20 7.92 15.12 7.53
N GLU A 21 7.10 16.13 7.83
CA GLU A 21 5.71 15.93 8.29
C GLU A 21 4.87 15.17 7.26
N GLN A 22 5.01 15.51 5.97
CA GLN A 22 4.31 14.80 4.88
C GLN A 22 4.67 13.32 4.83
N LEU A 23 5.97 13.00 4.90
CA LEU A 23 6.44 11.61 4.84
C LEU A 23 6.08 10.82 6.10
N TYR A 24 6.14 11.46 7.27
CA TYR A 24 5.73 10.87 8.54
C TYR A 24 4.23 10.52 8.55
N GLU A 25 3.36 11.46 8.17
CA GLU A 25 1.92 11.19 8.12
C GLU A 25 1.58 10.14 7.05
N LEU A 26 2.28 10.14 5.91
CA LEU A 26 2.10 9.12 4.86
C LEU A 26 2.49 7.71 5.35
N GLU A 27 3.64 7.55 6.01
CA GLU A 27 4.06 6.27 6.58
C GLU A 27 3.04 5.77 7.62
N LYS A 28 2.60 6.67 8.50
CA LYS A 28 1.62 6.38 9.55
C LYS A 28 0.25 6.00 8.98
N GLU A 29 -0.19 6.67 7.92
CA GLU A 29 -1.44 6.35 7.21
C GLU A 29 -1.38 4.94 6.60
N TRP A 30 -0.32 4.64 5.84
CA TRP A 30 -0.15 3.31 5.25
C TRP A 30 0.08 2.21 6.28
N GLY A 31 0.71 2.54 7.42
CA GLY A 31 0.81 1.63 8.56
C GLY A 31 -0.57 1.28 9.14
N LYS A 32 -1.44 2.28 9.32
CA LYS A 32 -2.83 2.07 9.78
C LYS A 32 -3.64 1.26 8.77
N GLU A 33 -3.57 1.59 7.48
CA GLU A 33 -4.29 0.85 6.44
C GLU A 33 -3.76 -0.60 6.31
N SER A 34 -2.47 -0.84 6.53
CA SER A 34 -1.90 -2.20 6.58
C SER A 34 -2.47 -3.03 7.73
N ILE A 35 -2.55 -2.45 8.93
CA ILE A 35 -3.13 -3.12 10.10
C ILE A 35 -4.62 -3.40 9.86
N LYS A 36 -5.35 -2.40 9.37
CA LYS A 36 -6.78 -2.51 9.05
C LYS A 36 -7.03 -3.60 8.02
N TYR A 37 -6.24 -3.66 6.95
CA TYR A 37 -6.32 -4.70 5.94
C TYR A 37 -6.14 -6.10 6.54
N LEU A 38 -5.13 -6.29 7.39
CA LEU A 38 -4.86 -7.58 8.04
C LEU A 38 -6.03 -8.00 8.94
N MET A 39 -6.58 -7.06 9.73
CA MET A 39 -7.72 -7.32 10.62
C MET A 39 -8.98 -7.71 9.83
N VAL A 40 -9.30 -6.96 8.78
CA VAL A 40 -10.46 -7.22 7.91
C VAL A 40 -10.31 -8.55 7.19
N THR A 41 -9.14 -8.82 6.61
CA THR A 41 -8.89 -10.06 5.87
C THR A 41 -8.97 -11.28 6.78
N ASN A 42 -8.35 -11.22 7.97
CA ASN A 42 -8.40 -12.33 8.94
C ASN A 42 -9.83 -12.58 9.43
N SER A 43 -10.56 -11.52 9.78
CA SER A 43 -11.95 -11.62 10.21
C SER A 43 -12.86 -12.17 9.10
N GLY A 44 -12.68 -11.70 7.85
CA GLY A 44 -13.39 -12.21 6.69
C GLY A 44 -13.09 -13.68 6.41
N GLY A 45 -11.84 -14.10 6.56
CA GLY A 45 -11.42 -15.50 6.46
C GLY A 45 -12.07 -16.39 7.53
N ALA A 46 -12.12 -15.92 8.78
CA ALA A 46 -12.80 -16.62 9.86
C ALA A 46 -14.32 -16.77 9.59
N ILE A 47 -15.00 -15.69 9.19
CA ILE A 47 -16.43 -15.71 8.83
C ILE A 47 -16.69 -16.66 7.67
N THR A 48 -15.86 -16.62 6.62
CA THR A 48 -15.99 -17.51 5.46
C THR A 48 -15.84 -18.97 5.86
N THR A 49 -14.85 -19.29 6.70
CA THR A 49 -14.61 -20.65 7.20
C THR A 49 -15.77 -21.15 8.05
N LEU A 50 -16.26 -20.33 8.99
CA LEU A 50 -17.42 -20.69 9.83
C LEU A 50 -18.69 -20.89 9.00
N SER A 51 -18.92 -20.02 7.99
CA SER A 51 -20.05 -20.15 7.07
C SER A 51 -19.95 -21.42 6.25
N PHE A 52 -18.76 -21.77 5.76
CA PHE A 52 -18.53 -23.02 5.02
C PHE A 52 -18.78 -24.25 5.89
N ILE A 53 -18.27 -24.27 7.13
CA ILE A 53 -18.52 -25.38 8.08
C ILE A 53 -20.02 -25.52 8.35
N GLY A 54 -20.74 -24.41 8.55
CA GLY A 54 -22.20 -24.44 8.74
C GLY A 54 -22.97 -24.93 7.52
N ALA A 55 -22.47 -24.66 6.32
CA ALA A 55 -23.10 -25.07 5.06
C ALA A 55 -22.68 -26.48 4.58
N ALA A 56 -21.61 -27.07 5.13
CA ALA A 56 -20.91 -28.25 4.61
C ALA A 56 -21.79 -29.47 4.34
N ASN A 57 -22.90 -29.62 5.05
CA ASN A 57 -23.84 -30.74 4.85
C ASN A 57 -24.63 -30.66 3.52
N ASN A 58 -24.61 -29.53 2.82
CA ASN A 58 -25.40 -29.26 1.61
C ASN A 58 -24.56 -28.79 0.41
N ILE A 59 -23.23 -28.95 0.42
CA ILE A 59 -22.36 -28.38 -0.62
C ILE A 59 -22.23 -29.31 -1.81
N PHE A 60 -22.82 -28.91 -2.94
CA PHE A 60 -22.50 -29.47 -4.25
C PHE A 60 -21.23 -28.80 -4.79
N TYR A 61 -20.17 -29.58 -4.97
CA TYR A 61 -18.90 -29.10 -5.53
C TYR A 61 -19.06 -28.86 -7.04
N SER A 62 -19.44 -27.63 -7.41
CA SER A 62 -19.36 -27.15 -8.79
C SER A 62 -17.99 -26.53 -9.07
N TRP A 63 -17.44 -26.80 -10.25
CA TRP A 63 -16.18 -26.19 -10.70
C TRP A 63 -16.22 -24.65 -10.68
N LEU A 64 -17.42 -24.07 -10.86
CA LEU A 64 -17.63 -22.62 -10.79
C LEU A 64 -17.41 -22.06 -9.38
N ILE A 65 -17.81 -22.79 -8.33
CA ILE A 65 -17.59 -22.38 -6.92
C ILE A 65 -16.10 -22.36 -6.63
N ILE A 66 -15.38 -23.42 -7.01
CA ILE A 66 -13.93 -23.53 -6.81
C ILE A 66 -13.22 -22.39 -7.54
N THR A 67 -13.60 -22.13 -8.79
CA THR A 67 -13.00 -21.04 -9.59
C THR A 67 -13.26 -19.67 -8.97
N SER A 68 -14.48 -19.42 -8.51
CA SER A 68 -14.85 -18.16 -7.83
C SER A 68 -14.05 -17.95 -6.54
N LEU A 69 -13.93 -18.98 -5.71
CA LEU A 69 -13.14 -18.93 -4.47
C LEU A 69 -11.65 -18.68 -4.74
N LEU A 70 -11.07 -19.36 -5.74
CA LEU A 70 -9.67 -19.15 -6.13
C LEU A 70 -9.43 -17.72 -6.61
N LEU A 71 -10.34 -17.16 -7.42
CA LEU A 71 -10.24 -15.78 -7.89
C LEU A 71 -10.29 -14.78 -6.73
N PHE A 72 -11.21 -14.95 -5.78
CA PHE A 72 -11.25 -14.10 -4.59
C PHE A 72 -9.99 -14.24 -3.74
N PHE A 73 -9.49 -15.45 -3.53
CA PHE A 73 -8.27 -15.69 -2.78
C PHE A 73 -7.05 -15.01 -3.42
N ILE A 74 -6.88 -15.12 -4.73
CA ILE A 74 -5.82 -14.43 -5.48
C ILE A 74 -6.00 -12.90 -5.36
N GLY A 75 -7.22 -12.39 -5.49
CA GLY A 75 -7.52 -10.97 -5.32
C GLY A 75 -7.14 -10.44 -3.93
N ILE A 76 -7.38 -11.21 -2.87
CA ILE A 76 -6.96 -10.90 -1.50
C ILE A 76 -5.43 -10.88 -1.39
N ILE A 77 -4.73 -11.86 -1.96
CA ILE A 77 -3.25 -11.85 -1.94
C ILE A 77 -2.71 -10.61 -2.64
N LEU A 78 -3.22 -10.29 -3.84
CA LEU A 78 -2.77 -9.12 -4.61
C LEU A 78 -3.04 -7.81 -3.88
N SER A 79 -4.19 -7.69 -3.21
CA SER A 79 -4.54 -6.51 -2.40
C SER A 79 -3.61 -6.38 -1.19
N GLY A 80 -3.29 -7.48 -0.52
CA GLY A 80 -2.31 -7.49 0.57
C GLY A 80 -0.89 -7.11 0.09
N CYS A 81 -0.46 -7.63 -1.05
CA CYS A 81 0.80 -7.25 -1.67
C CYS A 81 0.85 -5.76 -2.02
N LEU A 82 -0.24 -5.19 -2.53
CA LEU A 82 -0.34 -3.76 -2.84
C LEU A 82 -0.18 -2.90 -1.59
N VAL A 83 -0.92 -3.23 -0.53
CA VAL A 83 -0.88 -2.50 0.75
C VAL A 83 0.52 -2.59 1.38
N ALA A 84 1.11 -3.79 1.41
CA ALA A 84 2.48 -3.98 1.91
C ALA A 84 3.49 -3.20 1.08
N TYR A 85 3.38 -3.23 -0.25
CA TYR A 85 4.26 -2.50 -1.15
C TYR A 85 4.19 -0.98 -0.91
N ALA A 86 2.99 -0.43 -0.75
CA ALA A 86 2.78 0.98 -0.46
C ALA A 86 3.41 1.38 0.88
N TYR A 87 3.19 0.59 1.94
CA TYR A 87 3.83 0.80 3.24
C TYR A 87 5.36 0.79 3.15
N PHE A 88 5.95 -0.27 2.58
CA PHE A 88 7.42 -0.37 2.48
C PHE A 88 8.02 0.73 1.61
N SER A 89 7.31 1.17 0.56
CA SER A 89 7.76 2.27 -0.29
C SER A 89 7.79 3.59 0.49
N CYS A 90 6.75 3.87 1.28
CA CYS A 90 6.69 5.08 2.12
C CYS A 90 7.74 5.05 3.24
N ALA A 91 7.86 3.93 3.95
CA ALA A 91 8.86 3.76 5.00
C ALA A 91 10.30 3.90 4.46
N LYS A 92 10.56 3.36 3.27
CA LYS A 92 11.86 3.52 2.60
C LYS A 92 12.13 4.97 2.22
N LEU A 93 11.15 5.66 1.64
CA LEU A 93 11.27 7.07 1.25
C LEU A 93 11.56 7.93 2.47
N PHE A 94 10.82 7.74 3.56
CA PHE A 94 11.02 8.51 4.78
C PHE A 94 12.37 8.23 5.42
N LYS A 95 12.77 6.95 5.57
CA LYS A 95 14.09 6.61 6.11
C LYS A 95 15.23 7.24 5.31
N ASN A 96 15.13 7.24 3.99
CA ASN A 96 16.14 7.86 3.12
C ASN A 96 16.16 9.39 3.32
N TRP A 97 15.00 10.03 3.37
CA TRP A 97 14.89 11.45 3.67
C TRP A 97 15.55 11.82 5.01
N GLN A 98 15.33 11.02 6.07
CA GLN A 98 15.95 11.23 7.37
C GLN A 98 17.49 11.17 7.30
N ASN A 99 18.02 10.20 6.56
CA ASN A 99 19.46 10.06 6.35
C ASN A 99 20.01 11.24 5.55
N ASP A 100 19.39 11.62 4.44
CA ASP A 100 19.84 12.72 3.59
C ASP A 100 19.78 14.07 4.32
N VAL A 101 18.74 14.31 5.13
CA VAL A 101 18.65 15.49 5.99
C VAL A 101 19.79 15.53 7.01
N SER A 102 20.14 14.38 7.61
CA SER A 102 21.30 14.28 8.50
C SER A 102 22.61 14.62 7.77
N GLU A 103 22.83 14.06 6.58
CA GLU A 103 24.00 14.36 5.73
C GLU A 103 24.06 15.85 5.34
N PHE A 104 22.91 16.46 5.03
CA PHE A 104 22.80 17.88 4.73
C PHE A 104 23.21 18.76 5.91
N PHE A 105 22.73 18.47 7.13
CA PHE A 105 23.12 19.21 8.33
C PHE A 105 24.58 18.98 8.73
N GLN A 106 25.17 17.85 8.36
CA GLN A 106 26.61 17.57 8.51
C GLN A 106 27.46 18.28 7.43
N GLY A 107 26.84 18.85 6.40
CA GLY A 107 27.52 19.53 5.30
C GLY A 107 28.10 18.57 4.25
N ASN A 108 27.68 17.30 4.25
CA ASN A 108 28.17 16.27 3.33
C ASN A 108 27.45 16.34 1.97
N ILE A 109 26.20 16.80 1.94
CA ILE A 109 25.43 17.02 0.70
C ILE A 109 24.89 18.44 0.60
N SER A 110 24.66 18.90 -0.62
CA SER A 110 24.02 20.19 -0.90
C SER A 110 22.50 20.13 -0.75
N HIS A 111 21.84 21.29 -0.69
CA HIS A 111 20.37 21.35 -0.65
C HIS A 111 19.74 20.86 -1.97
N GLU A 112 20.41 21.14 -3.09
CA GLU A 112 20.01 20.70 -4.42
C GLU A 112 20.11 19.17 -4.54
N GLU A 113 21.15 18.58 -3.95
CA GLU A 113 21.34 17.13 -3.87
C GLU A 113 20.29 16.46 -2.98
N LEU A 114 19.96 17.06 -1.83
CA LEU A 114 18.86 16.61 -0.98
C LEU A 114 17.53 16.53 -1.75
N GLN A 115 17.20 17.56 -2.53
CA GLN A 115 15.98 17.58 -3.34
C GLN A 115 16.01 16.57 -4.50
N SER A 116 17.17 16.45 -5.17
CA SER A 116 17.36 15.49 -6.25
C SER A 116 17.22 14.04 -5.76
N ASN A 117 17.78 13.73 -4.60
CA ASN A 117 17.70 12.40 -4.00
C ASN A 117 16.25 12.02 -3.66
N ASP A 118 15.50 12.91 -3.00
CA ASP A 118 14.07 12.68 -2.71
C ASP A 118 13.27 12.43 -3.99
N GLN A 119 13.48 13.25 -5.03
CA GLN A 119 12.75 13.11 -6.29
C GLN A 119 13.09 11.83 -7.05
N SER A 120 14.35 11.36 -6.97
CA SER A 120 14.79 10.12 -7.63
C SER A 120 14.13 8.85 -7.08
N LEU A 121 13.66 8.90 -5.84
CA LEU A 121 13.07 7.76 -5.14
C LEU A 121 11.54 7.67 -5.31
N VAL A 122 10.91 8.70 -5.88
CA VAL A 122 9.47 8.72 -6.11
C VAL A 122 9.08 7.64 -7.13
N SER A 123 8.27 6.67 -6.68
CA SER A 123 7.73 5.61 -7.53
C SER A 123 6.94 6.17 -8.71
N SER A 124 7.11 5.57 -9.89
CA SER A 124 6.29 5.87 -11.07
C SER A 124 4.82 5.42 -10.96
N GLY A 125 4.45 4.73 -9.87
CA GLY A 125 3.10 4.24 -9.63
C GLY A 125 2.69 3.04 -10.52
N LYS A 126 3.59 2.54 -11.36
CA LYS A 126 3.27 1.48 -12.34
C LYS A 126 2.97 0.14 -11.68
N THR A 127 3.69 -0.20 -10.61
CA THR A 127 3.53 -1.48 -9.89
C THR A 127 2.19 -1.52 -9.16
N GLU A 128 1.88 -0.42 -8.48
CA GLU A 128 0.66 -0.18 -7.72
C GLU A 128 -0.56 -0.27 -8.63
N LYS A 129 -0.50 0.40 -9.80
CA LYS A 129 -1.55 0.32 -10.83
C LYS A 129 -1.74 -1.11 -11.35
N ARG A 130 -0.66 -1.85 -11.61
CA ARG A 130 -0.74 -3.23 -12.11
C ARG A 130 -1.35 -4.18 -11.07
N LEU A 131 -0.85 -4.15 -9.83
CA LEU A 131 -1.37 -4.98 -8.75
C LEU A 131 -2.85 -4.68 -8.47
N GLY A 132 -3.21 -3.40 -8.42
CA GLY A 132 -4.60 -2.97 -8.22
C GLY A 132 -5.51 -3.42 -9.35
N LEU A 133 -5.08 -3.28 -10.61
CA LEU A 133 -5.89 -3.69 -11.77
C LEU A 133 -6.11 -5.21 -11.82
N ILE A 134 -5.06 -6.00 -11.58
CA ILE A 134 -5.17 -7.47 -11.59
C ILE A 134 -6.05 -7.93 -10.42
N GLY A 135 -5.86 -7.36 -9.22
CA GLY A 135 -6.71 -7.66 -8.06
C GLY A 135 -8.19 -7.33 -8.31
N PHE A 136 -8.45 -6.17 -8.93
CA PHE A 136 -9.81 -5.77 -9.31
C PHE A 136 -10.43 -6.72 -10.34
N ALA A 137 -9.66 -7.14 -11.35
CA ALA A 137 -10.11 -8.12 -12.33
C ALA A 137 -10.46 -9.47 -11.67
N CYS A 138 -9.63 -9.96 -10.73
CA CYS A 138 -9.91 -11.16 -9.96
C CYS A 138 -11.23 -11.06 -9.17
N PHE A 139 -11.49 -9.91 -8.54
CA PHE A 139 -12.73 -9.66 -7.82
C PHE A 139 -13.97 -9.73 -8.74
N ILE A 140 -13.94 -9.04 -9.87
CA ILE A 140 -15.07 -9.01 -10.83
C ILE A 140 -15.32 -10.40 -11.40
N LEU A 141 -14.28 -11.08 -11.88
CA LEU A 141 -14.41 -12.42 -12.46
C LEU A 141 -14.88 -13.45 -11.43
N GLY A 142 -14.36 -13.37 -10.19
CA GLY A 142 -14.81 -14.21 -9.09
C GLY A 142 -16.29 -14.02 -8.78
N GLY A 143 -16.74 -12.76 -8.71
CA GLY A 143 -18.15 -12.41 -8.49
C GLY A 143 -19.07 -12.93 -9.58
N VAL A 144 -18.68 -12.76 -10.85
CA VAL A 144 -19.46 -13.27 -11.99
C VAL A 144 -19.56 -14.80 -11.96
N ALA A 145 -18.45 -15.51 -11.73
CA ALA A 145 -18.46 -16.98 -11.62
C ALA A 145 -19.35 -17.47 -10.47
N GLY A 146 -19.32 -16.78 -9.33
CA GLY A 146 -20.17 -17.08 -8.17
C GLY A 146 -21.65 -16.87 -8.46
N LEU A 147 -22.02 -15.75 -9.10
CA LEU A 147 -23.40 -15.46 -9.51
C LEU A 147 -23.91 -16.49 -10.52
N ILE A 148 -23.12 -16.83 -11.54
CA ILE A 148 -23.49 -17.87 -12.52
C ILE A 148 -23.78 -19.19 -11.80
N CYS A 149 -22.94 -19.57 -10.83
CA CYS A 149 -23.19 -20.79 -10.07
C CYS A 149 -24.49 -20.74 -9.26
N LEU A 150 -24.84 -19.58 -8.69
CA LEU A 150 -26.05 -19.43 -7.88
C LEU A 150 -27.35 -19.53 -8.71
N PHE A 151 -27.33 -19.10 -9.98
CA PHE A 151 -28.50 -19.16 -10.85
C PHE A 151 -28.58 -20.41 -11.73
N LEU A 152 -27.51 -21.19 -11.85
CA LEU A 152 -27.46 -22.43 -12.63
C LEU A 152 -27.53 -23.72 -11.79
N ASN A 153 -27.42 -23.62 -10.46
CA ASN A 153 -27.73 -24.70 -9.51
C ASN A 153 -29.08 -24.44 -8.83
#